data_AF-A0A842LR69-F1
#
_entry.id   AF-A0A842LR69-F1
#
_cell.length_a   1.000
_cell.length_b   1.000
_cell.length_c   1.000
_cell.angle_alpha   90.00
_cell.angle_beta   90.00
_cell.angle_gamma   90.00
#
_symmetry.space_group_name_H-M   'P 1'
#
loop_
_entity.id
_entity.type
_entity.pdbx_description
1 polymer ?
#
loop_
_entity_poly.entity_id
_entity_poly.type
_entity_poly.pdbx_seq_one_letter_code
_entity_poly.pdbx_strand_id
1 'polypeptide(L)'
;MDTESRINLITRDVLEVVTPEELREVIRKDEPVVYTGYEPSGRVHLGHAITVRKLRELQEAGFRVKILLADYHAYLNGKGSLESIREMADYNRECFLALGLSPERTEFILGSSFQTEPEYTDLVYRLA
;
A
#
# COMPACT_ATOMS: atom_id res chain seq x y z
N MET A 1 -8.67 -1.96 21.35
CA MET A 1 -9.99 -1.71 20.72
C MET A 1 -10.69 -3.06 20.55
N ASP A 2 -12.00 -3.11 20.79
CA ASP A 2 -12.81 -4.27 20.41
C ASP A 2 -12.95 -4.38 18.88
N THR A 3 -13.45 -5.53 18.41
CA THR A 3 -13.58 -5.84 16.98
C THR A 3 -14.48 -4.86 16.23
N GLU A 4 -15.60 -4.45 16.80
CA GLU A 4 -16.53 -3.53 16.12
C GLU A 4 -15.96 -2.12 16.03
N SER A 5 -15.26 -1.65 17.07
CA SER A 5 -14.50 -0.40 17.00
C SER A 5 -13.41 -0.43 15.92
N ARG A 6 -12.70 -1.57 15.76
CA ARG A 6 -11.69 -1.74 14.69
C ARG A 6 -12.34 -1.69 13.31
N ILE A 7 -13.47 -2.38 13.12
CA ILE A 7 -14.22 -2.36 11.87
C ILE A 7 -14.65 -0.93 11.54
N ASN A 8 -15.33 -0.24 12.46
CA ASN A 8 -15.80 1.12 12.24
C ASN A 8 -14.66 2.10 11.90
N LEU A 9 -13.50 1.94 12.55
CA LEU A 9 -12.31 2.75 12.24
C LEU A 9 -11.82 2.53 10.81
N ILE A 10 -11.71 1.28 10.36
CA ILE A 10 -11.12 1.00 9.04
C ILE A 10 -12.13 1.18 7.90
N THR A 11 -13.45 1.09 8.17
CA THR A 11 -14.51 1.29 7.17
C THR A 11 -15.04 2.72 7.10
N ARG A 12 -14.67 3.64 8.00
CA ARG A 12 -15.03 5.05 7.84
C ARG A 12 -14.38 5.65 6.59
N ASP A 13 -15.02 6.60 5.92
CA ASP A 13 -14.48 7.32 4.77
C ASP A 13 -13.98 6.44 3.60
N VAL A 14 -14.39 5.17 3.53
CA VAL A 14 -14.18 4.32 2.35
C VAL A 14 -15.45 4.32 1.52
N LEU A 15 -15.31 4.24 0.20
CA LEU A 15 -16.46 4.17 -0.70
C LEU A 15 -17.17 2.82 -0.58
N GLU A 16 -16.39 1.74 -0.46
CA GLU A 16 -16.89 0.36 -0.41
C GLU A 16 -15.94 -0.57 0.36
N VAL A 17 -16.49 -1.68 0.82
CA VAL A 17 -15.75 -2.82 1.39
C VAL A 17 -16.28 -4.08 0.71
N VAL A 18 -15.39 -4.89 0.14
CA VAL A 18 -15.73 -6.08 -0.64
C VAL A 18 -15.00 -7.30 -0.06
N THR A 19 -15.63 -8.20 0.69
CA THR A 19 -16.94 -8.05 1.38
C THR A 19 -16.78 -7.67 2.86
N PRO A 20 -17.77 -7.04 3.51
CA PRO A 20 -17.72 -6.76 4.95
C PRO A 20 -17.58 -8.03 5.81
N GLU A 21 -18.11 -9.16 5.34
CA GLU A 21 -18.04 -10.45 6.01
C GLU A 21 -16.60 -10.98 6.05
N GLU A 22 -15.91 -11.02 4.90
CA GLU A 22 -14.50 -11.42 4.81
C GLU A 22 -13.59 -10.49 5.62
N LEU A 23 -13.90 -9.18 5.64
CA LEU A 23 -13.16 -8.22 6.46
C LEU A 23 -13.22 -8.60 7.96
N ARG A 24 -14.40 -9.04 8.46
CA ARG A 24 -14.53 -9.50 9.86
C ARG A 24 -13.67 -10.71 10.15
N GLU A 25 -13.47 -11.59 9.18
CA GLU A 25 -12.59 -12.75 9.33
C GLU A 25 -11.11 -12.33 9.37
N VAL A 26 -10.70 -11.39 8.50
CA VAL A 26 -9.32 -10.89 8.45
C VAL A 26 -8.92 -10.18 9.75
N ILE A 27 -9.81 -9.35 10.32
CA ILE A 27 -9.53 -8.58 11.55
C ILE A 27 -9.24 -9.47 12.76
N ARG A 28 -9.75 -10.72 12.76
CA ARG A 28 -9.53 -11.68 13.85
C ARG A 28 -8.15 -12.35 13.81
N LYS A 29 -7.39 -12.20 12.73
CA LYS A 29 -6.00 -12.68 12.65
C LYS A 29 -5.11 -11.85 13.60
N ASP A 30 -4.04 -12.46 14.11
CA ASP A 30 -3.16 -11.83 15.10
C ASP A 30 -2.45 -10.57 14.54
N GLU A 31 -1.95 -10.65 13.31
CA GLU A 31 -1.32 -9.52 12.61
C GLU A 31 -1.78 -9.50 11.14
N PRO A 32 -2.95 -8.93 10.83
CA PRO A 32 -3.44 -8.88 9.46
C PRO A 32 -2.57 -7.92 8.63
N VAL A 33 -2.31 -8.27 7.38
CA VAL A 33 -1.53 -7.44 6.46
C VAL A 33 -2.47 -6.71 5.52
N VAL A 34 -2.22 -5.42 5.31
CA VAL A 34 -2.83 -4.62 4.25
C VAL A 34 -1.75 -4.12 3.30
N TYR A 35 -2.09 -4.05 2.01
CA TYR A 35 -1.20 -3.48 1.01
C TYR A 35 -1.88 -2.40 0.18
N THR A 36 -1.08 -1.46 -0.32
CA THR A 36 -1.49 -0.56 -1.41
C THR A 36 -0.31 -0.29 -2.33
N GLY A 37 -0.60 0.03 -3.60
CA GLY A 37 0.40 0.39 -4.59
C GLY A 37 0.31 1.86 -4.99
N TYR A 38 1.47 2.51 -5.10
CA TYR A 38 1.60 3.86 -5.65
C TYR A 38 2.65 3.86 -6.75
N GLU A 39 2.32 4.39 -7.92
CA GLU A 39 3.31 4.71 -8.94
C GLU A 39 4.14 5.93 -8.49
N PRO A 40 5.47 5.81 -8.36
CA PRO A 40 6.31 6.93 -8.01
C PRO A 40 6.36 7.93 -9.16
N SER A 41 5.50 8.96 -9.09
CA SER A 41 5.39 9.98 -10.12
C SER A 41 4.89 11.31 -9.56
N GLY A 42 5.53 12.39 -9.98
CA GLY A 42 5.17 13.74 -9.53
C GLY A 42 5.29 13.95 -8.01
N ARG A 43 4.70 15.04 -7.51
CA ARG A 43 4.75 15.38 -6.08
C ARG A 43 3.60 14.72 -5.32
N VAL A 44 3.90 14.19 -4.14
CA VAL A 44 2.89 13.82 -3.14
C VAL A 44 1.96 15.01 -2.89
N HIS A 45 0.65 14.75 -2.87
CA HIS A 45 -0.41 15.75 -2.78
C HIS A 45 -1.56 15.24 -1.89
N LEU A 46 -2.58 16.05 -1.66
CA LEU A 46 -3.70 15.72 -0.75
C LEU A 46 -4.41 14.40 -1.08
N GLY A 47 -4.57 14.06 -2.36
CA GLY A 47 -5.09 12.74 -2.76
C GLY A 47 -4.31 11.55 -2.17
N HIS A 48 -2.98 11.64 -2.10
CA HIS A 48 -2.16 10.63 -1.42
C HIS A 48 -2.37 10.66 0.10
N ALA A 49 -2.47 11.84 0.69
CA ALA A 49 -2.66 11.99 2.14
C ALA A 49 -3.96 11.32 2.63
N ILE A 50 -5.02 11.28 1.81
CA ILE A 50 -6.28 10.58 2.13
C ILE A 50 -6.04 9.07 2.30
N THR A 51 -5.34 8.44 1.36
CA THR A 51 -5.07 7.00 1.43
C THR A 51 -4.02 6.66 2.50
N VAL A 52 -3.01 7.52 2.69
CA VAL A 52 -2.05 7.38 3.80
C VAL A 52 -2.74 7.50 5.17
N ARG A 53 -3.72 8.41 5.33
CA ARG A 53 -4.54 8.48 6.54
C ARG A 53 -5.26 7.15 6.80
N LYS A 54 -5.84 6.54 5.77
CA LYS A 54 -6.50 5.22 5.90
C LYS A 54 -5.50 4.13 6.31
N LEU A 55 -4.29 4.12 5.76
CA LEU A 55 -3.23 3.19 6.18
C LEU A 55 -2.82 3.37 7.65
N ARG A 56 -2.78 4.62 8.15
CA ARG A 56 -2.54 4.89 9.57
C ARG A 56 -3.66 4.35 10.46
N GLU A 57 -4.91 4.54 10.07
CA GLU A 57 -6.07 3.96 10.77
C GLU A 57 -6.03 2.42 10.77
N LEU A 58 -5.56 1.81 9.68
CA LEU A 58 -5.31 0.37 9.61
C LEU A 58 -4.19 -0.06 10.56
N GLN A 59 -3.09 0.71 10.69
CA GLN A 59 -2.06 0.46 11.71
C GLN A 59 -2.63 0.55 13.13
N GLU A 60 -3.43 1.58 13.42
CA GLU A 60 -4.14 1.74 14.70
C GLU A 60 -5.05 0.53 14.98
N ALA A 61 -5.70 -0.01 13.94
CA ALA A 61 -6.49 -1.22 14.00
C ALA A 61 -5.68 -2.53 14.01
N GLY A 62 -4.35 -2.48 14.16
CA GLY A 62 -3.51 -3.68 14.32
C GLY A 62 -2.92 -4.25 13.02
N PHE A 63 -3.11 -3.60 11.87
CA PHE A 63 -2.56 -4.12 10.61
C PHE A 63 -1.06 -3.84 10.48
N ARG A 64 -0.36 -4.73 9.78
CA ARG A 64 0.94 -4.46 9.15
C ARG A 64 0.69 -3.85 7.78
N VAL A 65 1.33 -2.73 7.48
CA VAL A 65 1.19 -2.06 6.18
C VAL A 65 2.34 -2.45 5.26
N LYS A 66 2.01 -2.85 4.03
CA LYS A 66 2.97 -2.96 2.93
C LYS A 66 2.64 -1.91 1.86
N ILE A 67 3.63 -1.10 1.48
CA ILE A 67 3.49 -0.14 0.39
C ILE A 67 4.34 -0.62 -0.78
N LEU A 68 3.67 -0.91 -1.89
CA LEU A 68 4.32 -1.16 -3.17
C LEU A 68 4.62 0.18 -3.84
N LEU A 69 5.91 0.56 -3.88
CA LEU A 69 6.42 1.61 -4.75
C LEU A 69 6.53 1.01 -6.15
N ALA A 70 5.47 1.16 -6.94
CA ALA A 70 5.26 0.51 -8.23
C ALA A 70 6.08 1.19 -9.34
N ASP A 71 7.40 1.22 -9.16
CA ASP A 71 8.36 1.83 -10.08
C ASP A 71 8.32 1.22 -11.48
N TYR A 72 8.15 -0.10 -11.59
CA TYR A 72 8.02 -0.76 -12.89
C TYR A 72 6.70 -0.39 -13.58
N HIS A 73 5.60 -0.23 -12.83
CA HIS A 73 4.33 0.26 -13.40
C HIS A 73 4.47 1.71 -13.88
N ALA A 74 5.11 2.57 -13.09
CA ALA A 74 5.39 3.95 -13.48
C ALA A 74 6.27 4.01 -14.75
N TYR A 75 7.26 3.12 -14.87
CA TYR A 75 8.11 3.01 -16.07
C TYR A 75 7.28 2.58 -17.29
N LEU A 76 6.48 1.53 -17.17
CA LEU A 76 5.60 1.04 -18.24
C LEU A 76 4.57 2.09 -18.65
N ASN A 77 4.14 2.96 -17.73
CA ASN A 77 3.27 4.11 -17.99
C ASN A 77 4.00 5.37 -18.49
N GLY A 78 5.29 5.27 -18.84
CA GLY A 78 6.07 6.35 -19.45
C GLY A 78 6.34 7.53 -18.51
N LYS A 79 6.39 7.31 -17.19
CA LYS A 79 6.58 8.39 -16.19
C LYS A 79 8.04 8.85 -16.05
N GLY A 80 8.99 8.16 -16.67
CA GLY A 80 10.42 8.50 -16.62
C GLY A 80 11.32 7.29 -16.83
N SER A 81 12.62 7.46 -16.64
CA SER A 81 13.56 6.34 -16.56
C SER A 81 13.42 5.64 -15.20
N LEU A 82 13.78 4.35 -15.13
CA LEU A 82 13.79 3.60 -13.87
C LEU A 82 14.65 4.28 -12.78
N GLU A 83 15.75 4.93 -13.18
CA GLU A 83 16.60 5.70 -12.26
C GLU A 83 15.83 6.88 -11.64
N SER A 84 15.22 7.73 -12.47
CA SER A 84 14.43 8.88 -11.98
C SER A 84 13.22 8.46 -11.14
N ILE A 85 12.61 7.32 -11.47
CA ILE A 85 11.46 6.77 -10.74
C ILE A 85 11.92 6.22 -9.39
N ARG A 86 13.11 5.63 -9.28
CA ARG A 86 13.68 5.19 -7.99
C ARG A 86 13.93 6.36 -7.05
N GLU A 87 14.49 7.46 -7.56
CA GLU A 87 14.62 8.69 -6.76
C GLU A 87 13.26 9.20 -6.27
N MET A 88 12.24 9.13 -7.13
CA MET A 88 10.88 9.49 -6.76
C MET A 88 10.29 8.52 -5.71
N ALA A 89 10.61 7.23 -5.81
CA ALA A 89 10.17 6.22 -4.86
C ALA A 89 10.72 6.48 -3.45
N ASP A 90 11.99 6.88 -3.35
CA ASP A 90 12.61 7.29 -2.09
C ASP A 90 11.95 8.58 -1.55
N TYR A 91 11.70 9.56 -2.41
CA TYR A 91 10.94 10.76 -2.03
C TYR A 91 9.52 10.41 -1.51
N ASN A 92 8.81 9.50 -2.19
CA ASN A 92 7.47 9.05 -1.77
C ASN A 92 7.53 8.36 -0.41
N ARG A 93 8.53 7.49 -0.17
CA ARG A 93 8.76 6.83 1.12
C ARG A 93 8.88 7.86 2.24
N GLU A 94 9.78 8.82 2.11
CA GLU A 94 9.99 9.86 3.13
C GLU A 94 8.73 10.69 3.38
N CYS A 95 8.01 11.05 2.31
CA CYS A 95 6.75 11.78 2.44
C CYS A 95 5.67 10.98 3.18
N PHE A 96 5.52 9.69 2.88
CA PHE A 96 4.51 8.85 3.53
C PHE A 96 4.83 8.61 5.02
N LEU A 97 6.11 8.48 5.37
CA LEU A 97 6.56 8.47 6.76
C LEU A 97 6.25 9.80 7.46
N ALA A 98 6.56 10.94 6.82
CA ALA A 98 6.27 12.27 7.36
C ALA A 98 4.76 12.55 7.55
N LEU A 99 3.90 11.92 6.75
CA LEU A 99 2.45 11.96 6.92
C LEU A 99 1.93 11.12 8.10
N GLY A 100 2.82 10.39 8.78
CA GLY A 100 2.58 9.74 10.06
C GLY A 100 2.44 8.22 10.02
N LEU A 101 2.88 7.56 8.94
CA LEU A 101 3.03 6.09 8.96
C LEU A 101 4.16 5.70 9.91
N SER A 102 3.92 4.70 10.76
CA SER A 102 4.98 4.14 11.61
C SER A 102 5.99 3.38 10.74
N PRO A 103 7.30 3.74 10.75
CA PRO A 103 8.33 3.00 10.05
C PRO A 103 8.42 1.54 10.51
N GLU A 104 8.23 1.30 11.81
CA GLU A 104 8.32 -0.02 12.42
C GLU A 104 7.22 -0.95 11.93
N ARG A 105 6.07 -0.39 11.50
CA ARG A 105 4.87 -1.10 11.05
C ARG A 105 4.59 -0.95 9.56
N THR A 106 5.54 -0.42 8.81
CA THR A 106 5.44 -0.22 7.36
C THR A 106 6.60 -0.90 6.65
N GLU A 107 6.30 -1.72 5.67
CA GLU A 107 7.28 -2.30 4.75
C GLU A 107 7.10 -1.65 3.38
N PHE A 108 8.16 -1.07 2.84
CA PHE A 108 8.16 -0.48 1.50
C PHE A 108 8.88 -1.42 0.54
N ILE A 109 8.21 -1.76 -0.56
CA ILE A 109 8.65 -2.76 -1.53
C ILE A 109 8.72 -2.09 -2.91
N LEU A 110 9.84 -2.22 -3.60
CA LEU A 110 9.98 -1.77 -5.00
C LEU A 110 9.38 -2.83 -5.94
N GLY A 111 8.53 -2.44 -6.88
CA GLY A 111 7.96 -3.37 -7.86
C GLY A 111 9.02 -4.10 -8.66
N SER A 112 10.03 -3.37 -9.14
CA SER A 112 11.14 -3.94 -9.90
C SER A 112 12.01 -4.94 -9.12
N SER A 113 11.84 -5.06 -7.80
CA SER A 113 12.60 -6.03 -7.00
C SER A 113 12.09 -7.47 -7.10
N PHE A 114 10.88 -7.69 -7.62
CA PHE A 114 10.30 -9.04 -7.73
C PHE A 114 9.46 -9.28 -8.99
N GLN A 115 9.00 -8.22 -9.67
CA GLN A 115 8.02 -8.36 -10.77
C GLN A 115 8.57 -9.03 -12.03
N THR A 116 9.89 -9.14 -12.16
CA THR A 116 10.56 -9.86 -13.26
C THR A 116 11.05 -11.25 -12.87
N GLU A 117 10.86 -11.65 -11.60
CA GLU A 117 11.25 -12.98 -11.15
C GLU A 117 10.29 -14.05 -11.71
N PRO A 118 10.77 -15.28 -11.96
CA PRO A 118 9.96 -16.34 -12.54
C PRO A 118 8.64 -16.59 -11.80
N GLU A 119 8.67 -16.56 -10.47
CA GLU A 119 7.50 -16.85 -9.64
C GLU A 119 6.37 -15.85 -9.86
N TYR A 120 6.69 -14.56 -9.98
CA TYR A 120 5.68 -13.54 -10.24
C TYR A 120 5.25 -13.54 -11.72
N THR A 121 6.22 -13.71 -12.62
CA THR A 121 5.96 -13.73 -14.06
C THR A 121 5.01 -14.88 -14.46
N ASP A 122 5.18 -16.06 -13.86
CA ASP A 122 4.29 -17.20 -14.06
C ASP A 122 2.85 -16.90 -13.60
N LEU A 123 2.68 -16.17 -12.49
CA LEU A 123 1.36 -15.75 -12.03
C LEU A 123 0.68 -14.80 -13.02
N VAL A 124 1.44 -13.87 -13.60
CA VAL A 124 0.95 -12.96 -14.65
C VAL A 124 0.50 -13.77 -15.88
N TYR A 125 1.29 -14.75 -16.33
CA TYR A 125 0.92 -15.58 -17.49
C TYR A 125 -0.29 -16.48 -17.25
N ARG A 126 -0.49 -16.98 -16.03
CA ARG A 126 -1.71 -17.75 -15.70
C ARG A 126 -2.97 -16.89 -15.65
N LEU A 127 -2.82 -15.60 -15.38
CA LEU A 127 -3.94 -14.66 -15.30
C LEU A 127 -4.39 -14.17 -16.70
N ALA A 128 -3.46 -14.08 -17.65
CA ALA A 128 -3.69 -13.62 -19.03
C ALA A 128 -4.42 -14.65 -19.90
#